data_AF-A0A9E5G341-F1
#
_entry.id   AF-A0A9E5G341-F1
#
_cell.length_a   1.000
_cell.length_b   1.000
_cell.length_c   1.000
_cell.angle_alpha   90.00
_cell.angle_beta   90.00
_cell.angle_gamma   90.00
#
_symmetry.space_group_name_H-M   'P 1'
#
loop_
_entity.id
_entity.type
_entity.pdbx_description
1 polymer ?
#
loop_
_entity_poly.entity_id
_entity_poly.type
_entity_poly.pdbx_seq_one_letter_code
_entity_poly.pdbx_strand_id
1 'polypeptide(L)'
;MGEQIKVADVQTIERFRASLLVASETFGLALEEAEGEIERTLAWVESEQPDFWRKRIRKAQDEVVMCKSALFRKQEIKATADARPSVVDEKKALDRAMKRLEYAEHKLRNTKRWTTELPRQSVIFKGALSGMHTVLDR
;
A
#
# COMPACT_ATOMS: atom_id res chain seq x y z
N MET A 1 46.50 -42.15 30.92
CA MET A 1 46.58 -40.87 30.18
C MET A 1 45.20 -40.27 30.18
N GLY A 2 44.97 -39.25 31.00
CA GLY A 2 43.68 -38.57 31.07
C GLY A 2 43.54 -37.67 29.84
N GLU A 3 42.53 -37.94 29.03
CA GLU A 3 42.18 -37.13 27.88
C GLU A 3 41.66 -35.78 28.40
N GLN A 4 42.55 -34.78 28.44
CA GLN A 4 42.18 -33.40 28.73
C GLN A 4 41.40 -32.89 27.51
N ILE A 5 40.09 -33.01 27.59
CA ILE A 5 39.17 -32.30 26.72
C ILE A 5 39.47 -30.81 26.89
N LYS A 6 39.91 -30.14 25.83
CA LYS A 6 39.95 -28.68 25.76
C LYS A 6 38.50 -28.20 25.83
N VAL A 7 37.97 -28.08 27.05
CA VAL A 7 36.74 -27.34 27.31
C VAL A 7 37.02 -25.96 26.73
N ALA A 8 36.31 -25.60 25.66
CA ALA A 8 36.34 -24.24 25.16
C ALA A 8 36.16 -23.33 26.38
N ASP A 9 37.12 -22.42 26.59
CA ASP A 9 37.19 -21.49 27.73
C ASP A 9 35.78 -21.09 28.15
N VAL A 10 35.42 -21.32 29.42
CA VAL A 10 34.05 -21.09 29.95
C VAL A 10 33.55 -19.69 29.58
N GLN A 11 34.45 -18.70 29.55
CA GLN A 11 34.12 -17.34 29.14
C GLN A 11 33.68 -17.25 27.66
N THR A 12 34.19 -18.11 26.79
CA THR A 12 33.76 -18.20 25.38
C THR A 12 32.34 -18.73 25.27
N ILE A 13 31.98 -19.73 26.08
CA ILE A 13 30.60 -20.24 26.14
C ILE A 13 29.66 -19.17 26.70
N GLU A 14 30.07 -18.44 27.74
CA GLU A 14 29.29 -17.34 28.32
C GLU A 14 29.09 -16.19 27.32
N ARG A 15 30.15 -15.78 26.60
CA ARG A 15 30.05 -14.77 25.54
C ARG A 15 29.12 -15.23 24.42
N PHE A 16 29.26 -16.47 23.97
CA PHE A 16 28.38 -17.04 22.94
C PHE A 16 26.92 -17.03 23.38
N ARG A 17 26.64 -17.45 24.61
CA ARG A 17 25.29 -17.38 25.21
C ARG A 17 24.77 -15.94 25.23
N ALA A 18 25.59 -14.97 25.64
CA ALA A 18 25.19 -13.57 25.66
C ALA A 18 24.85 -13.06 24.24
N SER A 19 25.66 -13.40 23.25
CA SER A 19 25.40 -13.07 21.84
C SER A 19 24.11 -13.70 21.31
N LEU A 20 23.81 -14.95 21.68
CA LEU A 20 22.56 -15.60 21.30
C LEU A 20 21.34 -14.92 21.92
N LEU A 21 21.41 -14.47 23.18
CA LEU A 21 20.32 -13.74 23.82
C LEU A 21 20.04 -12.41 23.12
N VAL A 22 21.08 -11.62 22.85
CA VAL A 22 20.94 -10.35 22.12
C VAL A 22 20.39 -10.57 20.71
N ALA A 23 20.87 -11.61 20.01
CA ALA A 23 20.36 -11.97 18.70
C ALA A 23 18.89 -12.35 18.75
N SER A 24 18.48 -13.17 19.74
CA SER A 24 17.08 -13.57 19.93
C SER A 24 16.17 -12.36 20.12
N GLU A 25 16.52 -11.45 21.03
CA GLU A 25 15.76 -10.22 21.26
C GLU A 25 15.68 -9.35 20.00
N THR A 26 16.80 -9.19 19.29
CA THR A 26 16.85 -8.40 18.05
C THR A 26 15.95 -8.97 16.96
N PHE A 27 15.99 -10.30 16.76
CA PHE A 27 15.15 -10.97 15.77
C PHE A 27 13.67 -10.97 16.16
N GLY A 28 13.36 -11.16 17.44
CA GLY A 28 12.00 -11.09 17.96
C GLY A 28 11.36 -9.72 17.68
N LEU A 29 12.05 -8.65 18.05
CA LEU A 29 11.57 -7.28 17.80
C LEU A 29 11.37 -6.99 16.30
N ALA A 30 12.33 -7.38 15.47
CA ALA A 30 12.23 -7.16 14.03
C ALA A 30 11.07 -7.95 13.39
N LEU A 31 10.78 -9.15 13.91
CA LEU A 31 9.70 -9.99 13.44
C LEU A 31 8.34 -9.42 13.84
N GLU A 32 8.18 -9.02 15.10
CA GLU A 32 6.96 -8.36 15.59
C GLU A 32 6.66 -7.06 14.82
N GLU A 33 7.68 -6.24 14.54
CA GLU A 33 7.52 -5.01 13.77
C GLU A 33 7.03 -5.31 12.34
N ALA A 34 7.64 -6.28 11.66
CA ALA A 34 7.25 -6.68 10.32
C ALA A 34 5.83 -7.23 10.27
N GLU A 35 5.45 -8.08 11.22
CA GLU A 35 4.09 -8.62 11.31
C GLU A 35 3.07 -7.51 11.59
N GLY A 36 3.38 -6.60 12.50
CA GLY A 36 2.53 -5.44 12.80
C GLY A 36 2.36 -4.48 11.62
N GLU A 37 3.39 -4.29 10.78
CA GLU A 37 3.26 -3.51 9.55
C GLU A 37 2.39 -4.21 8.51
N ILE A 38 2.54 -5.52 8.34
CA ILE A 38 1.71 -6.32 7.44
C ILE A 38 0.23 -6.24 7.86
N GLU A 39 -0.07 -6.42 9.15
CA GLU A 39 -1.44 -6.39 9.66
C GLU A 39 -2.09 -5.02 9.50
N ARG A 40 -1.37 -3.93 9.83
CA ARG A 40 -1.85 -2.56 9.58
C ARG A 40 -2.09 -2.31 8.10
N THR A 41 -1.20 -2.77 7.23
CA THR A 41 -1.35 -2.61 5.77
C THR A 41 -2.53 -3.38 5.23
N LEU A 42 -2.76 -4.61 5.70
CA LEU A 42 -3.93 -5.41 5.34
C LEU A 42 -5.23 -4.69 5.73
N ALA A 43 -5.33 -4.25 6.99
CA ALA A 43 -6.51 -3.53 7.47
C ALA A 43 -6.80 -2.27 6.63
N TRP A 44 -5.76 -1.51 6.30
CA TRP A 44 -5.87 -0.30 5.47
C TRP A 44 -6.31 -0.61 4.03
N VAL A 45 -5.74 -1.64 3.39
CA VAL A 45 -6.08 -2.02 2.01
C VAL A 45 -7.50 -2.59 1.93
N GLU A 46 -7.93 -3.35 2.92
CA GLU A 46 -9.25 -4.00 2.93
C GLU A 46 -10.38 -3.03 3.28
N SER A 47 -10.17 -2.18 4.28
CA SER A 47 -11.25 -1.35 4.84
C SER A 47 -11.24 0.07 4.30
N GLU A 48 -10.09 0.75 4.32
CA GLU A 48 -10.02 2.20 4.10
C GLU A 48 -9.88 2.56 2.62
N GLN A 49 -8.98 1.88 1.91
CA GLN A 49 -8.64 2.22 0.53
C GLN A 49 -9.81 2.08 -0.46
N PRO A 50 -10.63 1.02 -0.42
CA PRO A 50 -11.72 0.87 -1.38
C PRO A 50 -12.72 2.02 -1.24
N ASP A 51 -13.02 2.43 -0.02
CA ASP A 51 -13.95 3.53 0.26
C ASP A 51 -13.37 4.89 -0.11
N PHE A 52 -12.09 5.11 0.15
CA PHE A 52 -11.38 6.31 -0.31
C PHE A 52 -11.49 6.45 -1.84
N TRP A 53 -11.17 5.40 -2.60
CA TRP A 53 -11.21 5.46 -4.06
C TRP A 53 -12.64 5.56 -4.61
N ARG A 54 -13.62 4.88 -4.01
CA ARG A 54 -15.05 5.05 -4.37
C ARG A 54 -15.50 6.50 -4.19
N LYS A 55 -15.14 7.15 -3.07
CA LYS A 55 -15.45 8.57 -2.83
C LYS A 55 -14.76 9.48 -3.85
N ARG A 56 -13.50 9.20 -4.20
CA ARG A 56 -12.76 9.95 -5.23
C ARG A 56 -13.36 9.80 -6.63
N ILE A 57 -13.80 8.59 -6.99
CA ILE A 57 -14.48 8.32 -8.27
C ILE A 57 -15.77 9.15 -8.37
N ARG A 58 -16.62 9.14 -7.33
CA ARG A 58 -17.85 9.95 -7.33
C ARG A 58 -17.56 11.43 -7.58
N LYS A 59 -16.61 12.00 -6.83
CA LYS A 59 -16.19 13.41 -7.02
C LYS A 59 -15.65 13.68 -8.43
N ALA A 60 -14.88 12.76 -9.01
CA ALA A 60 -14.35 12.90 -10.36
C ALA A 60 -15.45 12.78 -11.43
N GLN A 61 -16.45 11.91 -11.21
CA GLN A 61 -17.63 11.81 -12.07
C GLN A 61 -18.44 13.11 -12.07
N ASP A 62 -18.70 13.67 -10.88
CA ASP A 62 -19.38 14.96 -10.73
C ASP A 62 -18.62 16.07 -11.46
N GLU A 63 -17.29 16.09 -11.33
CA GLU A 63 -16.43 17.06 -12.01
C GLU A 63 -16.49 16.92 -13.54
N VAL A 64 -16.48 15.69 -14.06
CA VAL A 64 -16.65 15.44 -15.50
C VAL A 64 -17.99 15.96 -16.00
N VAL A 65 -19.08 15.73 -15.25
CA VAL A 65 -20.42 16.23 -15.60
C VAL A 65 -20.43 17.77 -15.62
N MET A 66 -19.81 18.40 -14.62
CA MET A 66 -19.69 19.86 -14.55
C MET A 66 -18.89 20.44 -15.71
N CYS A 67 -17.75 19.83 -16.07
CA CYS A 67 -16.93 20.26 -17.20
C CYS A 67 -17.65 20.06 -18.54
N LYS A 68 -18.39 18.95 -18.72
CA LYS A 68 -19.24 18.73 -19.92
C LYS A 68 -20.30 19.83 -20.05
N SER A 69 -20.96 20.16 -18.95
CA SER A 69 -21.99 21.20 -18.91
C SER A 69 -21.41 22.58 -19.21
N ALA A 70 -20.22 22.90 -18.68
CA ALA A 70 -19.52 24.15 -18.96
C ALA A 70 -19.11 24.27 -20.43
N LEU A 71 -18.57 23.19 -21.02
CA LEU A 71 -18.23 23.13 -22.44
C LEU A 71 -19.47 23.35 -23.31
N PHE A 72 -20.57 22.65 -23.01
CA PHE A 72 -21.84 22.79 -23.74
C PHE A 72 -22.38 24.23 -23.68
N ARG A 73 -22.46 24.81 -22.47
CA ARG A 73 -22.90 26.21 -22.30
C ARG A 73 -22.07 27.18 -23.13
N LYS A 74 -20.74 27.01 -23.19
CA LYS A 74 -19.87 27.91 -23.97
C LYS A 74 -20.02 27.72 -25.48
N GLN A 75 -20.37 26.51 -25.93
CA GLN A 75 -20.69 26.22 -27.33
C GLN A 75 -22.04 26.84 -27.75
N GLU A 76 -22.99 26.95 -26.82
CA GLU A 76 -24.32 27.52 -27.09
C GLU A 76 -24.38 29.05 -27.06
N ILE A 77 -23.40 29.74 -26.45
CA ILE A 77 -23.32 31.21 -26.51
C ILE A 77 -23.28 31.61 -27.98
N LYS A 78 -24.36 32.26 -28.45
CA LYS A 78 -24.56 32.65 -29.84
C LYS A 78 -23.31 33.34 -30.36
N ALA A 79 -22.62 32.66 -31.25
CA ALA A 79 -21.69 33.31 -32.13
C ALA A 79 -22.50 34.27 -33.01
N THR A 80 -22.37 35.58 -32.78
CA THR A 80 -22.63 36.54 -33.84
C THR A 80 -21.78 36.13 -35.05
N ALA A 81 -22.19 36.54 -36.26
CA ALA A 81 -21.55 36.11 -37.52
C ALA A 81 -20.00 36.25 -37.52
N ASP A 82 -19.45 37.14 -36.68
CA ASP A 82 -18.02 37.43 -36.55
C ASP A 82 -17.30 36.87 -35.30
N ALA A 83 -17.98 36.25 -34.32
CA ALA A 83 -17.32 35.88 -33.06
C ALA A 83 -17.75 34.50 -32.53
N ARG A 84 -16.96 33.45 -32.79
CA ARG A 84 -17.09 32.17 -32.09
C ARG A 84 -16.28 32.17 -30.78
N PRO A 85 -16.90 31.87 -29.62
CA PRO A 85 -16.17 31.74 -28.35
C PRO A 85 -15.10 30.64 -28.41
N SER A 86 -13.89 30.91 -27.91
CA SER A 86 -12.85 29.89 -27.77
C SER A 86 -13.24 28.87 -26.70
N VAL A 87 -13.28 27.57 -27.05
CA VAL A 87 -13.64 26.45 -26.14
C VAL A 87 -12.42 25.64 -25.67
N VAL A 88 -11.21 26.14 -25.93
CA VAL A 88 -9.97 25.40 -25.69
C VAL A 88 -9.79 25.08 -24.20
N ASP A 89 -10.10 26.03 -23.33
CA ASP A 89 -9.92 25.88 -21.88
C ASP A 89 -10.90 24.86 -21.29
N GLU A 90 -12.15 24.87 -21.73
CA GLU A 90 -13.20 23.93 -21.32
C GLU A 90 -12.88 22.52 -21.79
N LYS A 91 -12.38 22.37 -23.02
CA LYS A 91 -11.89 21.08 -23.53
C LYS A 91 -10.72 20.55 -22.71
N LYS A 92 -9.74 21.40 -22.39
CA LYS A 92 -8.60 21.04 -21.51
C LYS A 92 -9.05 20.74 -20.08
N ALA A 93 -10.06 21.42 -19.56
CA ALA A 93 -10.61 21.16 -18.23
C ALA A 93 -11.32 19.79 -18.20
N LEU A 94 -12.14 19.50 -19.21
CA LEU A 94 -12.83 18.22 -19.37
C LEU A 94 -11.84 17.06 -19.51
N ASP A 95 -10.81 17.19 -20.35
CA ASP A 95 -9.76 16.17 -20.51
C ASP A 95 -9.06 15.88 -19.17
N ARG A 96 -8.71 16.93 -18.41
CA ARG A 96 -8.11 16.78 -17.07
C ARG A 96 -9.05 16.06 -16.10
N ALA A 97 -10.34 16.37 -16.10
CA ALA A 97 -11.34 15.70 -15.25
C ALA A 97 -11.51 14.23 -15.62
N MET A 98 -11.55 13.91 -16.92
CA MET A 98 -11.62 12.53 -17.42
C MET A 98 -10.38 11.72 -17.02
N LYS A 99 -9.18 12.29 -17.14
CA LYS A 99 -7.94 11.64 -16.69
C LYS A 99 -7.92 11.38 -15.19
N ARG A 100 -8.46 12.31 -14.38
CA ARG A 100 -8.62 12.11 -12.93
C ARG A 100 -9.55 10.95 -12.61
N LEU A 101 -10.68 10.85 -13.33
CA LEU A 101 -11.62 9.75 -13.18
C LEU A 101 -10.96 8.41 -13.53
N GLU A 102 -10.32 8.33 -14.69
CA GLU A 102 -9.62 7.12 -15.14
C GLU A 102 -8.54 6.67 -14.14
N TYR A 103 -7.75 7.61 -13.62
CA TYR A 103 -6.75 7.32 -12.59
C TYR A 103 -7.39 6.75 -11.31
N ALA A 104 -8.48 7.37 -10.83
CA ALA A 104 -9.16 6.90 -9.63
C ALA A 104 -9.77 5.50 -9.81
N GLU A 105 -10.35 5.22 -10.99
CA GLU A 105 -10.87 3.90 -11.34
C GLU A 105 -9.75 2.85 -11.44
N HIS A 106 -8.61 3.21 -12.06
CA HIS A 106 -7.44 2.35 -12.12
C HIS A 106 -6.92 2.02 -10.72
N LYS A 107 -6.83 3.01 -9.83
CA LYS A 107 -6.43 2.80 -8.45
C LYS A 107 -7.40 1.89 -7.70
N LEU A 108 -8.71 2.08 -7.84
CA LEU A 108 -9.69 1.18 -7.23
C LEU A 108 -9.55 -0.27 -7.73
N ARG A 109 -9.31 -0.48 -9.03
CA ARG A 109 -9.06 -1.82 -9.59
C ARG A 109 -7.81 -2.46 -8.95
N ASN A 110 -6.72 -1.70 -8.82
CA ASN A 110 -5.51 -2.19 -8.18
C ASN A 110 -5.72 -2.47 -6.69
N THR A 111 -6.44 -1.61 -5.96
CA THR A 111 -6.78 -1.85 -4.56
C THR A 111 -7.55 -3.16 -4.42
N LYS A 112 -8.58 -3.39 -5.24
CA LYS A 112 -9.36 -4.65 -5.23
C LYS A 112 -8.52 -5.89 -5.55
N ARG A 113 -7.49 -5.76 -6.39
CA ARG A 113 -6.55 -6.85 -6.63
C ARG A 113 -5.74 -7.14 -5.37
N TRP A 114 -5.23 -6.10 -4.72
CA TRP A 114 -4.39 -6.23 -3.53
C TRP A 114 -5.16 -6.64 -2.27
N THR A 115 -6.47 -6.37 -2.17
CA THR A 115 -7.33 -6.93 -1.10
C THR A 115 -7.40 -8.45 -1.13
N THR A 116 -7.05 -9.10 -2.25
CA THR A 116 -7.01 -10.57 -2.34
C THR A 116 -5.58 -11.09 -2.31
N GLU A 117 -4.65 -10.43 -2.98
CA GLU A 117 -3.27 -10.91 -3.05
C GLU A 117 -2.48 -10.69 -1.74
N LEU A 118 -2.65 -9.55 -1.05
CA LEU A 118 -1.89 -9.28 0.19
C LEU A 118 -2.19 -10.29 1.31
N PRO A 119 -3.46 -10.67 1.60
CA PRO A 119 -3.74 -11.72 2.58
C PRO A 119 -3.04 -13.04 2.23
N ARG A 120 -3.03 -13.41 0.94
CA ARG A 120 -2.35 -14.62 0.46
C ARG A 120 -0.85 -14.57 0.73
N GLN A 121 -0.21 -13.43 0.44
CA GLN A 121 1.23 -13.24 0.69
C GLN A 121 1.56 -13.20 2.18
N SER A 122 0.68 -12.63 3.01
CA SER A 122 0.83 -12.61 4.47
C SER A 122 0.85 -14.03 5.05
N VAL A 123 -0.02 -14.93 4.58
CA VAL A 123 -0.01 -16.34 5.01
C VAL A 123 1.32 -17.03 4.65
N ILE A 124 1.85 -16.79 3.44
CA ILE A 124 3.13 -17.35 3.01
C ILE A 124 4.28 -16.83 3.87
N PHE A 125 4.28 -15.52 4.14
CA PHE A 125 5.27 -14.86 5.00
C PHE A 125 5.26 -15.45 6.42
N LYS A 126 4.09 -15.53 7.07
CA LYS A 126 3.94 -16.12 8.42
C LYS A 126 4.37 -17.59 8.43
N GLY A 127 4.03 -18.35 7.39
CA GLY A 127 4.47 -19.74 7.24
C GLY A 127 5.99 -19.89 7.16
N ALA A 128 6.68 -19.02 6.43
CA ALA A 128 8.14 -19.04 6.31
C ALA A 128 8.85 -18.72 7.64
N LEU A 129 8.20 -17.95 8.53
CA LEU A 129 8.79 -17.48 9.79
C LEU A 129 8.38 -18.31 11.01
N SER A 130 7.43 -19.25 10.86
CA SER A 130 6.97 -20.13 11.95
C SER A 130 8.09 -20.90 12.66
N GLY A 131 9.13 -21.31 11.92
CA GLY A 131 10.31 -21.96 12.50
C GLY A 131 11.15 -21.04 13.36
N MET A 132 11.28 -19.76 12.99
CA MET A 132 11.98 -18.76 13.79
C MET A 132 11.20 -18.41 15.05
N HIS A 133 9.88 -18.19 14.94
CA HIS A 133 9.00 -18.00 16.11
C HIS A 133 9.16 -19.11 17.14
N THR A 134 9.14 -20.37 16.69
CA THR A 134 9.30 -21.53 17.58
C THR A 134 10.64 -21.55 18.34
N VAL A 135 11.69 -20.97 17.75
CA VAL A 135 13.03 -20.91 18.36
C VAL A 135 13.16 -19.68 19.28
N LEU A 136 12.50 -18.57 18.94
CA LEU A 136 12.54 -17.32 19.71
C LEU A 136 11.61 -17.35 20.93
N ASP A 137 10.51 -18.10 20.88
CA ASP A 137 9.56 -18.27 22.00
C ASP A 137 10.07 -19.20 23.13
N ARG A 138 11.24 -19.82 22.95
CA ARG A 138 11.86 -20.77 23.90
C ARG A 138 12.98 -20.12 24.71
#